data_AF-A0A0G0TJL3-F1
#
_entry.id   AF-A0A0G0TJL3-F1
#
_cell.length_a   1.000
_cell.length_b   1.000
_cell.length_c   1.000
_cell.angle_alpha   90.00
_cell.angle_beta   90.00
_cell.angle_gamma   90.00
#
_symmetry.space_group_name_H-M   'P 1'
#
loop_
_entity.id
_entity.type
_entity.pdbx_description
1 polymer ?
#
loop_
_entity_poly.entity_id
_entity_poly.type
_entity_poly.pdbx_seq_one_letter_code
_entity_poly.pdbx_strand_id
1 'polypeptide(L)'
;MKISEIFKTRKTRLPAMGLIVAVFVIPAAALITTAFCNNRWCQIFPWQNKTISGFEECVSLGYPVAESQPRRCLTPQGSFVENLEQPTGGIAESFYSEEIAVDTPLINALVTSPLEIKGKARGSWFFEASFPVSIVDANNNILGQWYAEALEDWMTTEFVPFKAELSFSASETKMGFLILSKDNPSGLPENDAEIKIPVLFTE
;
A
#
# COMPACT_ATOMS: atom_id res chain seq x y z
N MET A 1 -72.63 0.87 50.84
CA MET A 1 -72.80 -0.56 50.49
C MET A 1 -71.55 -0.97 49.72
N LYS A 2 -70.88 -2.05 50.16
CA LYS A 2 -69.44 -2.33 49.93
C LYS A 2 -69.09 -2.64 48.46
N ILE A 3 -67.98 -2.03 48.02
CA ILE A 3 -67.17 -2.40 46.86
C ILE A 3 -66.38 -3.65 47.26
N SER A 4 -66.92 -4.83 46.96
CA SER A 4 -66.17 -6.08 47.02
C SER A 4 -67.01 -7.15 46.34
N GLU A 5 -66.51 -7.67 45.23
CA GLU A 5 -66.79 -8.96 44.58
C GLU A 5 -66.74 -8.76 43.06
N ILE A 6 -66.23 -9.77 42.34
CA ILE A 6 -66.12 -9.89 40.87
C ILE A 6 -64.80 -9.37 40.26
N PHE A 7 -63.65 -9.66 40.89
CA PHE A 7 -62.44 -9.99 40.11
C PHE A 7 -62.39 -11.51 39.91
N LYS A 8 -63.14 -11.99 38.91
CA LYS A 8 -63.10 -13.40 38.49
C LYS A 8 -61.90 -13.58 37.55
N THR A 9 -60.79 -14.10 38.09
CA THR A 9 -59.59 -14.44 37.32
C THR A 9 -59.93 -15.45 36.21
N ARG A 10 -60.00 -15.00 34.95
CA ARG A 10 -60.00 -15.89 33.77
C ARG A 10 -58.59 -16.46 33.61
N LYS A 11 -58.39 -17.70 34.05
CA LYS A 11 -57.19 -18.49 33.75
C LYS A 11 -57.26 -18.90 32.27
N THR A 12 -56.61 -18.15 31.40
CA THR A 12 -56.50 -18.48 29.97
C THR A 12 -55.64 -19.73 29.81
N ARG A 13 -56.27 -20.87 29.52
CA ARG A 13 -55.56 -22.09 29.12
C ARG A 13 -55.12 -21.91 27.67
N LEU A 14 -53.82 -21.69 27.44
CA LEU A 14 -53.24 -21.70 26.09
C LEU A 14 -53.48 -23.10 25.49
N PRO A 15 -54.12 -23.23 24.31
CA PRO A 15 -54.44 -24.54 23.75
C PRO A 15 -53.14 -25.29 23.41
N ALA A 16 -53.06 -26.57 23.78
CA ALA A 16 -51.88 -27.42 23.59
C ALA A 16 -51.35 -27.42 22.14
N MET A 17 -52.23 -27.15 21.17
CA MET A 17 -51.90 -27.00 19.75
C MET A 17 -50.94 -25.82 19.45
N GLY A 18 -51.05 -24.70 20.18
CA GLY A 18 -50.11 -23.58 20.07
C GLY A 18 -48.72 -23.91 20.62
N LEU A 19 -48.64 -24.85 21.56
CA LEU A 19 -47.39 -25.29 22.17
C LEU A 19 -46.63 -26.27 21.26
N ILE A 20 -47.35 -27.13 20.52
CA ILE A 20 -46.74 -28.06 19.55
C ILE A 20 -46.16 -27.31 18.34
N VAL A 21 -46.87 -26.30 17.84
CA VAL A 21 -46.37 -25.45 16.73
C VAL A 21 -45.11 -24.71 17.15
N ALA A 22 -45.08 -24.14 18.35
CA ALA A 22 -43.92 -23.41 18.85
C ALA A 22 -42.70 -24.31 19.12
N VAL A 23 -42.91 -25.53 19.61
CA VAL A 23 -41.81 -26.40 20.07
C VAL A 23 -41.23 -27.28 18.96
N PHE A 24 -42.02 -27.65 17.94
CA PHE A 24 -41.55 -28.60 16.92
C PHE A 24 -41.53 -28.02 15.51
N VAL A 25 -42.53 -27.23 15.11
CA VAL A 25 -42.66 -26.76 13.72
C VAL A 25 -41.72 -25.59 13.42
N ILE A 26 -41.61 -24.62 14.34
CA ILE A 26 -40.70 -23.47 14.19
C ILE A 26 -39.22 -23.90 14.13
N PRO A 27 -38.70 -24.74 15.04
CA PRO A 27 -37.29 -25.16 14.96
C PRO A 27 -37.02 -26.08 13.76
N ALA A 28 -37.97 -26.94 13.36
CA ALA A 28 -37.81 -27.75 12.15
C ALA A 28 -37.78 -26.89 10.88
N ALA A 29 -38.66 -25.89 10.76
CA ALA A 29 -38.64 -24.94 9.65
C ALA A 29 -37.36 -24.10 9.63
N ALA A 30 -36.86 -23.67 10.79
CA ALA A 30 -35.58 -22.97 10.90
C ALA A 30 -34.38 -23.84 10.52
N LEU A 31 -34.38 -25.13 10.89
CA LEU A 31 -33.34 -26.07 10.47
C LEU A 31 -33.38 -26.31 8.96
N ILE A 32 -34.57 -26.48 8.38
CA ILE A 32 -34.75 -26.66 6.93
C ILE A 32 -34.32 -25.40 6.17
N THR A 33 -34.63 -24.19 6.65
CA THR A 33 -34.17 -22.96 5.99
C THR A 33 -32.65 -22.79 6.07
N THR A 34 -32.00 -23.16 7.17
CA THR A 34 -30.52 -23.12 7.24
C THR A 34 -29.84 -24.17 6.37
N ALA A 35 -30.45 -25.35 6.18
CA ALA A 35 -29.85 -26.45 5.44
C ALA A 35 -29.97 -26.32 3.90
N PHE A 36 -30.92 -25.53 3.40
CA PHE A 36 -31.19 -25.38 1.95
C PHE A 36 -30.90 -23.98 1.38
N CYS A 37 -30.26 -23.08 2.14
CA CYS A 37 -30.07 -21.69 1.72
C CYS A 37 -28.69 -21.43 1.10
N ASN A 38 -28.64 -21.38 -0.24
CA ASN A 38 -27.42 -21.05 -1.01
C ASN A 38 -27.39 -19.58 -1.50
N ASN A 39 -28.18 -18.69 -0.89
CA ASN A 39 -28.33 -17.28 -1.30
C ASN A 39 -27.88 -16.30 -0.20
N ARG A 40 -27.44 -15.09 -0.61
CA ARG A 40 -26.91 -13.99 0.25
C ARG A 40 -27.82 -13.52 1.41
N TRP A 41 -29.07 -13.98 1.49
CA TRP A 41 -30.04 -13.56 2.50
C TRP A 41 -29.92 -14.30 3.84
N CYS A 42 -29.05 -15.33 3.93
CA CYS A 42 -28.84 -16.13 5.14
C CYS A 42 -27.60 -15.71 5.97
N GLN A 43 -27.02 -14.54 5.68
CA GLN A 43 -25.89 -13.96 6.42
C GLN A 43 -26.42 -13.15 7.62
N ILE A 44 -26.78 -13.83 8.71
CA ILE A 44 -27.29 -13.20 9.94
C ILE A 44 -26.14 -12.69 10.81
N PHE A 45 -24.95 -13.26 10.66
CA PHE A 45 -23.77 -12.91 11.42
C PHE A 45 -22.61 -12.41 10.54
N PRO A 46 -21.84 -11.40 10.99
CA PRO A 46 -20.75 -10.80 10.20
C PRO A 46 -19.62 -11.79 9.84
N TRP A 47 -19.46 -12.90 10.57
CA TRP A 47 -18.48 -13.94 10.24
C TRP A 47 -18.87 -14.83 9.05
N GLN A 48 -20.14 -14.83 8.62
CA GLN A 48 -20.62 -15.62 7.47
C GLN A 48 -20.24 -14.99 6.12
N ASN A 49 -19.60 -13.83 6.12
CA ASN A 49 -19.23 -13.09 4.92
C ASN A 49 -17.76 -12.64 4.94
N LYS A 50 -16.86 -13.47 5.49
CA LYS A 50 -15.43 -13.20 5.37
C LYS A 50 -14.97 -13.52 3.94
N THR A 51 -15.21 -12.60 3.01
CA THR A 51 -14.61 -12.62 1.68
C THR A 51 -13.11 -12.38 1.82
N ILE A 52 -12.32 -13.37 1.41
CA ILE A 52 -10.87 -13.28 1.32
C ILE A 52 -10.53 -12.14 0.37
N SER A 53 -9.72 -11.19 0.83
CA SER A 53 -9.44 -9.96 0.09
C SER A 53 -8.07 -9.93 -0.59
N GLY A 54 -7.24 -10.97 -0.39
CA GLY A 54 -5.89 -11.00 -0.96
C GLY A 54 -5.16 -12.33 -0.85
N PHE A 55 -3.99 -12.38 -1.49
CA PHE A 55 -3.11 -13.55 -1.56
C PHE A 55 -2.60 -13.98 -0.17
N GLU A 56 -2.10 -13.04 0.64
CA GLU A 56 -1.57 -13.34 1.98
C GLU A 56 -2.64 -13.93 2.90
N GLU A 57 -3.85 -13.37 2.87
CA GLU A 57 -4.98 -13.88 3.63
C GLU A 57 -5.37 -15.30 3.17
N CYS A 58 -5.36 -15.56 1.87
CA CYS A 58 -5.61 -16.88 1.30
C CYS A 58 -4.56 -17.92 1.78
N VAL A 59 -3.28 -17.56 1.80
CA VAL A 59 -2.20 -18.44 2.30
C VAL A 59 -2.33 -18.69 3.80
N SER A 60 -2.62 -17.64 4.59
CA SER A 60 -2.78 -17.75 6.05
C SER A 60 -3.92 -18.68 6.46
N LEU A 61 -4.92 -18.83 5.60
CA LEU A 61 -6.06 -19.73 5.78
C LEU A 61 -5.79 -21.16 5.29
N GLY A 62 -4.60 -21.44 4.75
CA GLY A 62 -4.16 -22.78 4.36
C GLY A 62 -4.68 -23.25 2.99
N TYR A 63 -5.11 -22.33 2.12
CA TYR A 63 -5.53 -22.68 0.76
C TYR A 63 -4.33 -23.11 -0.11
N PRO A 64 -4.55 -23.99 -1.11
CA PRO A 64 -3.47 -24.47 -1.96
C PRO A 64 -2.89 -23.35 -2.83
N VAL A 65 -1.56 -23.30 -2.88
CA VAL A 65 -0.79 -22.35 -3.68
C VAL A 65 -0.21 -23.06 -4.90
N ALA A 66 -0.45 -22.51 -6.08
CA ALA A 66 0.19 -22.95 -7.31
C ALA A 66 1.56 -22.29 -7.45
N GLU A 67 2.60 -23.12 -7.64
CA GLU A 67 4.01 -22.72 -7.74
C GLU A 67 4.42 -22.18 -9.12
N SER A 68 3.46 -21.75 -9.94
CA SER A 68 3.76 -21.00 -11.17
C SER A 68 4.22 -19.58 -10.82
N GLN A 69 5.05 -18.93 -11.64
CA GLN A 69 5.31 -17.49 -11.49
C GLN A 69 4.35 -16.65 -12.36
N PRO A 70 3.63 -15.66 -11.80
CA PRO A 70 3.51 -15.34 -10.37
C PRO A 70 2.67 -16.38 -9.60
N ARG A 71 2.98 -16.59 -8.31
CA ARG A 71 2.29 -17.59 -7.47
C ARG A 71 0.82 -17.24 -7.32
N ARG A 72 -0.04 -18.26 -7.25
CA ARG A 72 -1.50 -18.06 -7.16
C ARG A 72 -2.08 -18.91 -6.05
N CYS A 73 -2.82 -18.28 -5.14
CA CYS A 73 -3.56 -18.97 -4.09
C CYS A 73 -4.99 -19.25 -4.55
N LEU A 74 -5.42 -20.52 -4.49
CA LEU A 74 -6.67 -20.99 -5.08
C LEU A 74 -7.77 -21.13 -4.01
N THR A 75 -8.88 -20.43 -4.19
CA THR A 75 -10.07 -20.51 -3.33
C THR A 75 -11.27 -21.05 -4.12
N PRO A 76 -12.32 -21.56 -3.47
CA PRO A 76 -13.57 -21.94 -4.15
C PRO A 76 -14.27 -20.79 -4.88
N GLN A 77 -13.97 -19.53 -4.51
CA GLN A 77 -14.58 -18.33 -5.08
C GLN A 77 -13.71 -17.67 -6.18
N GLY A 78 -12.46 -18.10 -6.37
CA GLY A 78 -11.51 -17.51 -7.33
C GLY A 78 -10.04 -17.75 -6.97
N SER A 79 -9.13 -17.16 -7.74
CA SER A 79 -7.68 -17.20 -7.46
C SER A 79 -7.14 -15.81 -7.16
N PHE A 80 -6.32 -15.68 -6.12
CA PHE A 80 -5.57 -14.46 -5.83
C PHE A 80 -4.14 -14.63 -6.32
N VAL A 81 -3.60 -13.63 -7.00
CA VAL A 81 -2.21 -13.62 -7.47
C VAL A 81 -1.37 -12.91 -6.41
N GLU A 82 -0.15 -13.39 -6.19
CA GLU A 82 0.86 -12.67 -5.41
C GLU A 82 1.20 -11.36 -6.13
N ASN A 83 0.65 -10.24 -5.64
CA ASN A 83 1.11 -8.92 -6.08
C ASN A 83 2.47 -8.67 -5.43
N LEU A 84 3.53 -8.71 -6.24
CA LEU A 84 4.88 -8.28 -5.86
C LEU A 84 5.01 -6.74 -5.80
N GLU A 85 3.89 -6.02 -5.74
CA GLU A 85 3.92 -4.59 -5.45
C GLU A 85 4.49 -4.43 -4.04
N GLN A 86 5.73 -3.93 -4.02
CA GLN A 86 6.53 -3.75 -2.83
C GLN A 86 5.71 -3.03 -1.74
N PRO A 87 5.83 -3.46 -0.48
CA PRO A 87 5.01 -2.92 0.60
C PRO A 87 5.38 -1.45 0.83
N THR A 88 4.62 -0.50 0.29
CA THR A 88 4.66 0.90 0.71
C THR A 88 3.82 1.05 1.98
N GLY A 89 4.27 0.35 3.02
CA GLY A 89 3.70 0.31 4.35
C GLY A 89 4.70 0.86 5.37
N GLY A 90 4.75 2.18 5.51
CA GLY A 90 5.22 2.85 6.74
C GLY A 90 6.72 2.82 7.05
N ILE A 91 7.58 2.40 6.14
CA ILE A 91 9.02 2.66 6.19
C ILE A 91 9.33 3.77 5.20
N ALA A 92 10.13 4.76 5.62
CA ALA A 92 10.49 5.88 4.77
C ALA A 92 11.12 5.35 3.46
N GLU A 93 10.41 5.57 2.36
CA GLU A 93 10.60 4.85 1.11
C GLU A 93 11.82 5.45 0.39
N SER A 94 12.91 4.70 0.33
CA SER A 94 14.08 5.02 -0.48
C SER A 94 13.80 4.67 -1.94
N PHE A 95 14.22 5.53 -2.87
CA PHE A 95 13.94 5.38 -4.29
C PHE A 95 14.97 4.45 -4.94
N TYR A 96 14.54 3.36 -5.58
CA TYR A 96 15.43 2.38 -6.24
C TYR A 96 15.01 2.12 -7.69
N SER A 97 15.99 2.12 -8.59
CA SER A 97 15.92 1.59 -9.95
C SER A 97 17.04 0.58 -10.19
N GLU A 98 17.05 -0.08 -11.35
CA GLU A 98 18.12 -1.02 -11.71
C GLU A 98 19.49 -0.35 -11.89
N GLU A 99 19.53 0.96 -12.12
CA GLU A 99 20.75 1.73 -12.37
C GLU A 99 21.14 2.70 -11.24
N ILE A 100 20.17 3.19 -10.44
CA ILE A 100 20.42 4.15 -9.38
C ILE A 100 19.53 3.91 -8.15
N ALA A 101 20.10 4.10 -6.98
CA ALA A 101 19.49 3.97 -5.67
C ALA A 101 19.77 5.24 -4.86
N VAL A 102 18.73 5.85 -4.28
CA VAL A 102 18.87 7.04 -3.42
C VAL A 102 18.49 6.70 -2.00
N ASP A 103 19.47 6.83 -1.10
CA ASP A 103 19.33 6.57 0.33
C ASP A 103 18.86 7.82 1.08
N THR A 104 19.24 9.01 0.62
CA THR A 104 18.85 10.29 1.22
C THR A 104 18.80 11.38 0.14
N PRO A 105 17.75 12.24 0.11
CA PRO A 105 16.53 12.20 0.93
C PRO A 105 15.62 11.02 0.57
N LEU A 106 14.75 10.66 1.51
CA LEU A 106 13.68 9.68 1.28
C LEU A 106 12.49 10.35 0.59
N ILE A 107 11.61 9.56 -0.02
CA ILE A 107 10.41 10.06 -0.68
C ILE A 107 9.57 10.87 0.32
N ASN A 108 9.17 12.08 -0.09
CA ASN A 108 8.41 13.06 0.67
C ASN A 108 9.11 13.54 1.96
N ALA A 109 10.43 13.38 2.07
CA ALA A 109 11.18 13.91 3.20
C ALA A 109 11.12 15.44 3.24
N LEU A 110 11.08 15.98 4.46
CA LEU A 110 11.29 17.41 4.69
C LEU A 110 12.77 17.74 4.49
N VAL A 111 13.07 18.67 3.59
CA VAL A 111 14.43 19.08 3.24
C VAL A 111 14.70 20.53 3.62
N THR A 112 15.94 20.77 4.06
CA THR A 112 16.48 22.10 4.40
C THR A 112 17.75 22.34 3.60
N SER A 113 18.12 23.61 3.39
CA SER A 113 19.35 23.99 2.70
C SER A 113 20.50 24.14 3.71
N PRO A 114 21.69 23.55 3.47
CA PRO A 114 22.04 22.68 2.35
C PRO A 114 21.44 21.26 2.48
N LEU A 115 21.03 20.68 1.35
CA LEU A 115 20.50 19.32 1.26
C LEU A 115 21.63 18.33 0.98
N GLU A 116 21.85 17.40 1.92
CA GLU A 116 22.73 16.26 1.70
C GLU A 116 22.01 15.18 0.88
N ILE A 117 22.64 14.74 -0.20
CA ILE A 117 22.14 13.69 -1.09
C ILE A 117 23.14 12.53 -1.07
N LYS A 118 22.65 11.32 -0.82
CA LYS A 118 23.45 10.09 -0.75
C LYS A 118 22.74 8.95 -1.44
N GLY A 119 23.52 8.08 -2.05
CA GLY A 119 23.00 6.88 -2.70
C GLY A 119 24.10 6.12 -3.41
N LYS A 120 23.68 5.28 -4.35
CA LYS A 120 24.56 4.51 -5.22
C LYS A 120 24.04 4.55 -6.64
N ALA A 121 24.93 4.70 -7.61
CA ALA A 121 24.58 4.62 -9.03
C ALA A 121 25.56 3.71 -9.76
N ARG A 122 25.13 3.08 -10.85
CA ARG A 122 26.04 2.33 -11.72
C ARG A 122 26.95 3.30 -12.50
N GLY A 123 28.09 2.81 -12.96
CA GLY A 123 29.05 3.62 -13.70
C GLY A 123 28.50 4.35 -14.92
N SER A 124 27.42 3.82 -15.53
CA SER A 124 26.72 4.47 -16.65
C SER A 124 26.12 5.83 -16.30
N TRP A 125 25.88 6.14 -15.03
CA TRP A 125 25.32 7.41 -14.59
C TRP A 125 26.35 8.54 -14.52
N PHE A 126 27.63 8.21 -14.37
CA PHE A 126 28.70 9.17 -14.15
C PHE A 126 29.41 9.54 -15.45
N PHE A 127 29.80 10.79 -15.56
CA PHE A 127 30.84 11.25 -16.46
C PHE A 127 31.85 12.07 -15.64
N GLU A 128 33.14 11.81 -15.84
CA GLU A 128 34.20 12.43 -15.04
C GLU A 128 33.98 12.29 -13.51
N ALA A 129 33.49 11.12 -13.07
CA ALA A 129 33.16 10.80 -11.68
C ALA A 129 32.03 11.63 -11.06
N SER A 130 31.21 12.31 -11.85
CA SER A 130 30.10 13.10 -11.36
C SER A 130 28.85 13.02 -12.22
N PHE A 131 27.72 13.50 -11.70
CA PHE A 131 26.50 13.72 -12.49
C PHE A 131 25.65 14.86 -11.91
N PRO A 132 24.84 15.53 -12.75
CA PRO A 132 24.05 16.69 -12.32
C PRO A 132 22.89 16.32 -11.39
N VAL A 133 22.71 17.15 -10.36
CA VAL A 133 21.55 17.12 -9.45
C VAL A 133 20.90 18.49 -9.36
N SER A 134 19.59 18.54 -9.31
CA SER A 134 18.84 19.78 -9.19
C SER A 134 17.63 19.63 -8.30
N ILE A 135 17.23 20.72 -7.65
CA ILE A 135 16.01 20.76 -6.86
C ILE A 135 15.08 21.83 -7.41
N VAL A 136 13.84 21.42 -7.67
CA VAL A 136 12.81 22.25 -8.27
C VAL A 136 11.59 22.32 -7.37
N ASP A 137 10.85 23.42 -7.45
CA ASP A 137 9.57 23.57 -6.77
C ASP A 137 8.42 22.91 -7.57
N ALA A 138 7.19 22.94 -7.03
CA ALA A 138 6.01 22.37 -7.70
C ALA A 138 5.65 23.07 -9.03
N ASN A 139 6.19 24.28 -9.28
CA ASN A 139 6.01 25.03 -10.51
C ASN A 139 7.15 24.77 -11.52
N ASN A 140 8.06 23.84 -11.23
CA ASN A 140 9.29 23.57 -11.96
C ASN A 140 10.30 24.72 -11.99
N ASN A 141 10.24 25.65 -11.03
CA ASN A 141 11.29 26.64 -10.85
C ASN A 141 12.51 25.97 -10.21
N ILE A 142 13.68 26.20 -10.78
CA ILE A 142 14.95 25.69 -10.25
C ILE A 142 15.34 26.51 -9.02
N LEU A 143 15.41 25.85 -7.87
CA LEU A 143 15.83 26.46 -6.60
C LEU A 143 17.34 26.30 -6.35
N GLY A 144 17.94 25.25 -6.94
CA GLY A 144 19.36 24.97 -6.82
C GLY A 144 19.82 23.87 -7.78
N GLN A 145 21.09 23.92 -8.17
CA GLN A 145 21.76 22.91 -8.98
C GLN A 145 23.16 22.65 -8.44
N TRP A 146 23.60 21.40 -8.49
CA TRP A 146 24.93 20.98 -8.11
C TRP A 146 25.30 19.67 -8.82
N TYR A 147 26.40 19.04 -8.39
CA TYR A 147 26.85 17.76 -8.90
C TYR A 147 26.98 16.76 -7.75
N ALA A 148 26.56 15.52 -8.00
CA ALA A 148 26.88 14.39 -7.14
C ALA A 148 28.20 13.78 -7.60
N GLU A 149 29.09 13.50 -6.65
CA GLU A 149 30.41 12.95 -6.89
C GLU A 149 30.46 11.48 -6.47
N ALA A 150 31.08 10.64 -7.29
CA ALA A 150 31.40 9.26 -6.94
C ALA A 150 32.46 9.23 -5.84
N LEU A 151 32.27 8.36 -4.85
CA LEU A 151 33.22 8.18 -3.74
C LEU A 151 34.26 7.09 -4.00
N GLU A 152 34.07 6.30 -5.06
CA GLU A 152 34.94 5.20 -5.47
C GLU A 152 35.15 5.22 -7.00
N ASP A 153 35.87 4.24 -7.53
CA ASP A 153 36.06 4.10 -8.98
C ASP A 153 34.71 3.86 -9.67
N TRP A 154 34.33 4.79 -10.55
CA TRP A 154 33.02 4.84 -11.19
C TRP A 154 32.99 4.06 -12.51
N MET A 155 34.13 3.68 -13.09
CA MET A 155 34.17 2.99 -14.39
C MET A 155 33.85 1.49 -14.24
N THR A 156 32.75 1.16 -13.56
CA THR A 156 32.33 -0.21 -13.28
C THR A 156 30.85 -0.42 -13.61
N THR A 157 30.47 -1.69 -13.78
CA THR A 157 29.06 -2.06 -13.93
C THR A 157 28.34 -2.10 -12.59
N GLU A 158 29.06 -2.10 -11.47
CA GLU A 158 28.50 -2.25 -10.13
C GLU A 158 27.98 -0.92 -9.58
N PHE A 159 27.24 -1.00 -8.47
CA PHE A 159 26.76 0.18 -7.76
C PHE A 159 27.90 0.87 -7.03
N VAL A 160 28.13 2.14 -7.39
CA VAL A 160 29.17 3.01 -6.84
C VAL A 160 28.52 4.06 -5.95
N PRO A 161 28.96 4.22 -4.69
CA PRO A 161 28.39 5.21 -3.79
C PRO A 161 28.70 6.63 -4.25
N PHE A 162 27.72 7.52 -4.12
CA PHE A 162 27.86 8.94 -4.45
C PHE A 162 27.41 9.84 -3.29
N LYS A 163 27.88 11.08 -3.31
CA LYS A 163 27.45 12.14 -2.38
C LYS A 163 27.32 13.48 -3.09
N ALA A 164 26.34 14.28 -2.68
CA ALA A 164 26.23 15.70 -3.03
C ALA A 164 25.81 16.52 -1.81
N GLU A 165 26.16 17.80 -1.81
CA GLU A 165 25.65 18.80 -0.86
C GLU A 165 25.10 19.99 -1.65
N LEU A 166 23.78 20.02 -1.82
CA LEU A 166 23.07 20.95 -2.69
C LEU A 166 22.53 22.12 -1.88
N SER A 167 23.08 23.32 -2.11
CA SER A 167 22.50 24.55 -1.61
C SER A 167 21.38 25.03 -2.54
N PHE A 168 20.24 25.43 -1.98
CA PHE A 168 19.09 25.93 -2.73
C PHE A 168 18.41 27.12 -2.04
N SER A 169 17.70 27.93 -2.81
CA SER A 169 16.92 29.08 -2.32
C SER A 169 15.59 28.65 -1.71
N ALA A 170 14.98 29.51 -0.89
CA ALA A 170 13.64 29.26 -0.35
C ALA A 170 12.62 28.99 -1.48
N SER A 171 11.73 28.02 -1.27
CA SER A 171 10.64 27.70 -2.20
C SER A 171 9.40 28.51 -1.86
N GLU A 172 8.64 28.94 -2.87
CA GLU A 172 7.30 29.51 -2.70
C GLU A 172 6.22 28.43 -2.49
N THR A 173 6.58 27.17 -2.69
CA THR A 173 5.66 26.02 -2.62
C THR A 173 6.09 25.06 -1.53
N LYS A 174 5.14 24.27 -1.00
CA LYS A 174 5.43 23.28 0.06
C LYS A 174 6.07 21.99 -0.46
N MET A 175 5.95 21.72 -1.75
CA MET A 175 6.36 20.47 -2.38
C MET A 175 7.24 20.75 -3.58
N GLY A 176 8.16 19.84 -3.87
CA GLY A 176 9.02 19.93 -5.04
C GLY A 176 9.60 18.58 -5.40
N PHE A 177 10.61 18.60 -6.26
CA PHE A 177 11.30 17.41 -6.70
C PHE A 177 12.81 17.62 -6.61
N LEU A 178 13.49 16.62 -6.04
CA LEU A 178 14.90 16.41 -6.27
C LEU A 178 15.05 15.58 -7.56
N ILE A 179 15.81 16.11 -8.51
CA ILE A 179 16.04 15.50 -9.82
C ILE A 179 17.51 15.12 -9.89
N LEU A 180 17.78 13.84 -10.14
CA LEU A 180 19.12 13.34 -10.47
C LEU A 180 19.09 12.97 -11.95
N SER A 181 20.01 13.54 -12.72
CA SER A 181 20.10 13.31 -14.15
C SER A 181 21.42 12.62 -14.46
N LYS A 182 21.36 11.55 -15.25
CA LYS A 182 22.54 10.87 -15.79
C LYS A 182 23.35 11.86 -16.61
N ASP A 183 24.66 11.88 -16.42
CA ASP A 183 25.52 12.77 -17.18
C ASP A 183 25.69 12.23 -18.62
N ASN A 184 25.18 12.99 -19.59
CA ASN A 184 25.14 12.59 -20.99
C ASN A 184 25.97 13.56 -21.85
N PRO A 185 27.30 13.38 -21.93
CA PRO A 185 28.18 14.26 -22.70
C PRO A 185 27.91 14.23 -24.21
N SER A 186 27.23 13.21 -24.73
CA SER A 186 26.90 13.15 -26.16
C SER A 186 25.66 13.97 -26.53
N GLY A 187 24.83 14.33 -25.56
CA GLY A 187 23.57 15.05 -25.76
C GLY A 187 22.52 14.28 -26.59
N LEU A 188 22.70 12.96 -26.77
CA LEU A 188 21.75 12.13 -27.50
C LEU A 188 20.61 11.67 -26.57
N PRO A 189 19.33 11.87 -26.92
CA PRO A 189 18.20 11.52 -26.05
C PRO A 189 18.13 10.06 -25.62
N GLU A 190 18.71 9.15 -26.41
CA GLU A 190 18.77 7.71 -26.09
C GLU A 190 19.66 7.38 -24.87
N ASN A 191 20.54 8.30 -24.48
CA ASN A 191 21.42 8.16 -23.31
C ASN A 191 20.91 8.94 -22.09
N ASP A 192 19.85 9.74 -22.26
CA ASP A 192 19.26 10.51 -21.19
C ASP A 192 18.51 9.60 -20.22
N ALA A 193 18.77 9.78 -18.93
CA ALA A 193 17.99 9.19 -17.87
C ALA A 193 17.87 10.19 -16.73
N GLU A 194 16.69 10.27 -16.12
CA GLU A 194 16.46 11.08 -14.93
C GLU A 194 15.57 10.35 -13.95
N ILE A 195 15.80 10.61 -12.67
CA ILE A 195 14.88 10.20 -11.60
C ILE A 195 14.38 11.45 -10.87
N LYS A 196 13.12 11.39 -10.42
CA LYS A 196 12.46 12.47 -9.69
C LYS A 196 11.97 11.96 -8.35
N ILE A 197 12.51 12.52 -7.28
CA ILE A 197 12.16 12.16 -5.91
C ILE A 197 11.34 13.32 -5.33
N PRO A 198 10.06 13.09 -4.96
CA PRO A 198 9.26 14.15 -4.36
C PRO A 198 9.83 14.49 -2.97
N VAL A 199 9.91 15.79 -2.66
CA VAL A 199 10.40 16.32 -1.39
C VAL A 199 9.49 17.43 -0.88
N LEU A 200 9.55 17.70 0.43
CA LEU A 200 8.78 18.75 1.09
C LEU A 200 9.72 19.84 1.60
N PHE A 201 9.34 21.10 1.45
CA PHE A 201 10.11 22.23 1.96
C PHE A 201 9.60 22.67 3.34
N THR A 202 10.52 22.99 4.25
CA THR A 202 10.17 23.71 5.49
C THR A 202 9.95 25.18 5.15
N GLU A 203 8.77 25.72 5.48
CA GLU A 203 8.43 27.14 5.34
C GLU A 203 9.44 28.08 6.02
#